data_AF-F4N823-F1
#
_entry.id   AF-F4N823-F1
#
_cell.length_a   1.000
_cell.length_b   1.000
_cell.length_c   1.000
_cell.angle_alpha   90.00
_cell.angle_beta   90.00
_cell.angle_gamma   90.00
#
_symmetry.space_group_name_H-M   'P 1'
#
loop_
_entity.id
_entity.type
_entity.pdbx_description
1 polymer ?
#
loop_
_entity_poly.entity_id
_entity_poly.type
_entity_poly.pdbx_seq_one_letter_code
_entity_poly.pdbx_strand_id
1 'polypeptide(L)'
;MFLLGSAAANYFMFSYGAVIDANMMQNAFETNAQEATALFTPRMALWLLILGIFPAIIICFVRIRATRPWWYMLGLRAANILASVVIILLIAALFYKDYASLIRNNKSMVKMLTPSNFVSGSFQFAKHKYFASNMSLVTIGEDAHKGPLISGQQKKTLVIVVVGETARAENFSLGGYERETNSRLKKQDVTYFKNTSS
;
A
#
# COMPACT_ATOMS: atom_id res chain seq x y z
N MET A 1 -20.29 -1.75 -3.04
CA MET A 1 -19.03 -1.01 -2.83
C MET A 1 -17.92 -1.90 -2.26
N PHE A 2 -18.12 -2.58 -1.12
CA PHE A 2 -17.10 -3.47 -0.51
C PHE A 2 -16.60 -4.60 -1.42
N LEU A 3 -17.47 -5.20 -2.24
CA LEU A 3 -17.09 -6.25 -3.20
C LEU A 3 -16.17 -5.73 -4.30
N LEU A 4 -16.45 -4.54 -4.84
CA LEU A 4 -15.62 -3.92 -5.88
C LEU A 4 -14.25 -3.51 -5.32
N GLY A 5 -14.22 -2.92 -4.12
CA GLY A 5 -12.96 -2.58 -3.44
C GLY A 5 -12.12 -3.81 -3.10
N SER A 6 -12.75 -4.90 -2.68
CA SER A 6 -12.05 -6.17 -2.37
C SER A 6 -11.56 -6.86 -3.65
N ALA A 7 -12.32 -6.83 -4.75
CA ALA A 7 -11.90 -7.39 -6.02
C ALA A 7 -10.71 -6.63 -6.63
N ALA A 8 -10.69 -5.30 -6.51
CA ALA A 8 -9.55 -4.47 -6.91
C ALA A 8 -8.32 -4.79 -6.06
N ALA A 9 -8.47 -4.79 -4.73
CA ALA A 9 -7.38 -5.12 -3.81
C ALA A 9 -6.79 -6.52 -4.09
N ASN A 10 -7.65 -7.51 -4.30
CA ASN A 10 -7.25 -8.87 -4.63
C ASN A 10 -6.51 -8.96 -5.98
N TYR A 11 -6.91 -8.19 -6.99
CA TYR A 11 -6.21 -8.16 -8.28
C TYR A 11 -4.79 -7.61 -8.14
N PHE A 12 -4.60 -6.52 -7.39
CA PHE A 12 -3.28 -5.95 -7.16
C PHE A 12 -2.38 -6.86 -6.33
N MET A 13 -2.94 -7.53 -5.32
CA MET A 13 -2.23 -8.53 -4.53
C MET A 13 -1.81 -9.74 -5.37
N PHE A 14 -2.70 -10.26 -6.21
CA PHE A 14 -2.43 -11.46 -7.01
C PHE A 14 -1.51 -11.20 -8.21
N SER A 15 -1.69 -10.06 -8.90
CA SER A 15 -0.96 -9.76 -10.15
C SER A 15 0.37 -9.05 -9.91
N TYR A 16 0.45 -8.18 -8.91
CA TYR A 16 1.65 -7.37 -8.64
C TYR A 16 2.37 -7.78 -7.35
N GLY A 17 1.85 -8.77 -6.60
CA GLY A 17 2.40 -9.14 -5.29
C GLY A 17 2.32 -8.01 -4.27
N ALA A 18 1.52 -6.97 -4.55
CA ALA A 18 1.48 -5.75 -3.78
C ALA A 18 0.69 -5.98 -2.47
N VAL A 19 1.28 -5.59 -1.34
CA VAL A 19 0.57 -5.62 -0.05
C VAL A 19 -0.29 -4.36 0.06
N ILE A 20 -1.61 -4.54 0.18
CA ILE A 20 -2.56 -3.43 0.39
C ILE A 20 -2.43 -2.97 1.86
N ASP A 21 -1.43 -2.15 2.15
CA ASP A 21 -1.22 -1.49 3.45
C ASP A 21 -1.64 0.00 3.37
N ALA A 22 -1.63 0.70 4.51
CA ALA A 22 -1.99 2.14 4.58
C ALA A 22 -1.18 3.01 3.59
N ASN A 23 0.11 2.70 3.38
CA ASN A 23 0.95 3.38 2.40
C ASN A 23 0.50 3.14 0.96
N MET A 24 0.00 1.94 0.63
CA MET A 24 -0.52 1.65 -0.72
C MET A 24 -1.84 2.38 -0.96
N MET A 25 -2.67 2.53 0.07
CA MET A 25 -3.88 3.36 0.02
C MET A 25 -3.53 4.83 -0.19
N GLN A 26 -2.53 5.36 0.53
CA GLN A 26 -2.04 6.71 0.32
C GLN A 26 -1.50 6.90 -1.10
N ASN A 27 -0.65 5.99 -1.58
CA ASN A 27 -0.15 6.02 -2.95
C ASN A 27 -1.31 6.03 -3.95
N ALA A 28 -2.32 5.16 -3.80
CA ALA A 28 -3.49 5.13 -4.68
C ALA A 28 -4.30 6.44 -4.67
N PHE A 29 -4.35 7.14 -3.53
CA PHE A 29 -5.02 8.45 -3.43
C PHE A 29 -4.16 9.61 -3.97
N GLU A 30 -2.83 9.51 -3.87
CA GLU A 30 -1.88 10.51 -4.35
C GLU A 30 -1.45 10.28 -5.82
N THR A 31 -1.76 9.12 -6.39
CA THR A 31 -1.43 8.73 -7.77
C THR A 31 -2.07 9.69 -8.77
N ASN A 32 -1.30 10.10 -9.79
CA ASN A 32 -1.78 10.94 -10.89
C ASN A 32 -2.54 10.12 -11.95
N ALA A 33 -3.48 10.73 -12.66
CA ALA A 33 -4.32 10.05 -13.66
C ALA A 33 -3.52 9.39 -14.80
N GLN A 34 -2.34 9.92 -15.15
CA GLN A 34 -1.44 9.33 -16.15
C GLN A 34 -0.75 8.05 -15.66
N GLU A 35 -0.36 7.98 -14.38
CA GLU A 35 0.21 6.75 -13.81
C GLU A 35 -0.88 5.69 -13.62
N ALA A 36 -2.08 6.10 -13.20
CA ALA A 36 -3.22 5.21 -13.02
C ALA A 36 -3.68 4.54 -14.35
N THR A 37 -3.64 5.29 -15.46
CA THR A 37 -4.03 4.75 -16.78
C THR A 37 -2.98 3.80 -17.36
N ALA A 38 -1.69 4.00 -17.05
CA ALA A 38 -0.62 3.06 -17.43
C ALA A 38 -0.76 1.69 -16.74
N LEU A 39 -1.34 1.66 -15.55
CA LEU A 39 -1.63 0.42 -14.80
C LEU A 39 -2.92 -0.29 -15.27
N PHE A 40 -3.75 0.39 -16.08
CA PHE A 40 -5.01 -0.15 -16.55
C PHE A 40 -4.77 -1.18 -17.66
N THR A 41 -4.95 -2.46 -17.33
CA THR A 41 -4.85 -3.56 -18.28
C THR A 41 -6.22 -4.16 -18.59
N PRO A 42 -6.47 -4.65 -19.82
CA PRO A 42 -7.74 -5.33 -20.15
C PRO A 42 -8.03 -6.53 -19.23
N ARG A 43 -6.97 -7.19 -18.75
CA ARG A 43 -7.06 -8.27 -17.77
C ARG A 43 -7.61 -7.81 -16.42
N MET A 44 -7.24 -6.61 -15.96
CA MET A 44 -7.79 -6.01 -14.74
C MET A 44 -9.29 -5.73 -14.89
N ALA A 45 -9.71 -5.19 -16.04
CA ALA A 45 -11.12 -4.93 -16.32
C ALA A 45 -11.95 -6.21 -16.30
N LEU A 46 -11.46 -7.29 -16.93
CA LEU A 46 -12.12 -8.60 -16.92
C LEU A 46 -12.24 -9.17 -15.49
N TRP A 47 -11.18 -9.05 -14.70
CA TRP A 47 -11.14 -9.55 -13.32
C TRP A 47 -12.15 -8.81 -12.42
N LEU A 48 -12.24 -7.49 -12.55
CA LEU A 48 -13.21 -6.67 -11.84
C LEU A 48 -14.65 -6.96 -12.28
N LEU A 49 -14.88 -7.24 -13.56
CA LEU A 49 -16.18 -7.64 -14.08
C LEU A 49 -16.63 -8.97 -13.48
N ILE A 50 -15.78 -10.00 -13.51
CA ILE A 50 -16.13 -11.36 -13.10
C ILE A 50 -16.21 -11.52 -11.58
N LEU A 51 -15.25 -10.96 -10.84
CA LEU A 51 -15.15 -11.16 -9.38
C LEU A 51 -15.73 -10.01 -8.55
N GLY A 52 -15.99 -8.85 -9.17
CA GLY A 52 -16.57 -7.69 -8.51
C GLY A 52 -18.01 -7.45 -8.94
N ILE A 53 -18.22 -7.13 -10.22
CA ILE A 53 -19.51 -6.68 -10.75
C ILE A 53 -20.51 -7.84 -10.81
N PHE A 54 -20.12 -8.99 -11.34
CA PHE A 54 -21.00 -10.15 -11.47
C PHE A 54 -21.59 -10.63 -10.13
N PRO A 55 -20.80 -10.87 -9.06
CA PRO A 55 -21.36 -11.22 -7.76
C PRO A 55 -22.17 -10.09 -7.12
N ALA A 56 -21.80 -8.82 -7.35
CA ALA A 56 -22.59 -7.69 -6.87
C ALA A 56 -23.99 -7.63 -7.52
N ILE A 57 -24.07 -7.89 -8.83
CA ILE A 57 -25.34 -7.97 -9.56
C ILE A 57 -26.18 -9.14 -9.04
N ILE A 58 -25.57 -10.32 -8.84
CA ILE A 58 -26.28 -11.48 -8.27
C ILE A 58 -26.89 -11.13 -6.91
N ILE A 59 -26.12 -10.48 -6.03
CA ILE A 59 -26.62 -10.05 -4.71
C ILE A 59 -27.75 -9.02 -4.84
N CYS A 60 -27.67 -8.09 -5.80
CA CYS A 60 -28.75 -7.13 -6.05
C CYS A 60 -30.05 -7.79 -6.51
N PHE A 61 -29.99 -8.93 -7.19
CA PHE A 61 -31.18 -9.71 -7.58
C PHE A 61 -31.73 -10.60 -6.45
N VAL A 62 -31.00 -10.77 -5.34
CA VAL A 62 -31.51 -11.52 -4.17
C VAL A 62 -32.58 -10.69 -3.46
N ARG A 63 -33.85 -11.06 -3.67
CA ARG A 63 -34.97 -10.51 -2.91
C ARG A 63 -34.97 -11.10 -1.50
N ILE A 64 -34.55 -10.30 -0.53
CA ILE A 64 -34.62 -10.65 0.89
C ILE A 64 -36.08 -10.62 1.32
N ARG A 65 -36.73 -11.79 1.40
CA ARG A 65 -38.07 -11.91 2.00
C ARG A 65 -37.95 -11.94 3.52
N ALA A 66 -38.37 -10.87 4.19
CA ALA A 66 -38.50 -10.85 5.64
C ALA A 66 -39.79 -11.59 6.04
N THR A 67 -39.68 -12.90 6.31
CA THR A 67 -40.82 -13.75 6.69
C THR A 67 -41.10 -13.78 8.19
N ARG A 68 -40.24 -13.16 9.03
CA ARG A 68 -40.33 -13.19 10.50
C ARG A 68 -40.09 -11.80 11.11
N PRO A 69 -40.60 -11.54 12.33
CA PRO A 69 -40.39 -10.25 13.01
C PRO A 69 -38.91 -9.91 13.18
N TRP A 70 -38.58 -8.61 13.08
CA TRP A 70 -37.20 -8.11 13.04
C TRP A 70 -36.34 -8.53 14.25
N TRP A 71 -36.94 -8.66 15.45
CA TRP A 71 -36.26 -9.06 16.70
C TRP A 71 -35.84 -10.53 16.68
N TYR A 72 -36.66 -11.41 16.10
CA TYR A 72 -36.34 -12.83 15.93
C TYR A 72 -35.22 -13.04 14.89
N MET A 73 -35.26 -12.27 13.80
CA MET A 73 -34.17 -12.27 12.82
C MET A 73 -32.85 -11.71 13.40
N LEU A 74 -32.93 -10.70 14.27
CA LEU A 74 -31.76 -10.14 14.94
C LEU A 74 -31.12 -11.16 15.90
N GLY A 75 -31.94 -11.86 16.69
CA GLY A 75 -31.48 -12.94 17.57
C GLY A 75 -30.80 -14.08 16.81
N LEU A 76 -31.39 -14.54 15.70
CA LEU A 76 -30.80 -15.57 14.85
C LEU A 76 -29.48 -15.13 14.19
N ARG A 77 -29.38 -13.87 13.76
CA ARG A 77 -28.13 -13.33 13.21
C ARG A 77 -27.05 -13.22 14.28
N ALA A 78 -27.41 -12.72 15.47
CA ALA A 78 -26.49 -12.64 16.60
C ALA A 78 -26.00 -14.02 17.03
N ALA A 79 -26.88 -15.01 17.12
CA ALA A 79 -26.51 -16.39 17.45
C ALA A 79 -25.57 -17.01 16.39
N ASN A 80 -25.83 -16.79 15.10
CA ASN A 80 -24.95 -17.27 14.02
C ASN A 80 -23.57 -16.59 14.05
N ILE A 81 -23.53 -15.28 14.30
CA ILE A 81 -22.27 -14.55 14.47
C ILE A 81 -21.50 -15.12 15.67
N LEU A 82 -22.16 -15.31 16.80
CA LEU A 82 -21.54 -15.83 18.01
C LEU A 82 -21.01 -17.25 17.82
N ALA A 83 -21.81 -18.13 17.19
CA ALA A 83 -21.39 -19.49 16.86
C ALA A 83 -20.17 -19.48 15.91
N SER A 84 -20.15 -18.62 14.91
CA SER A 84 -19.02 -18.49 13.99
C SER A 84 -17.76 -18.01 14.71
N VAL A 85 -17.88 -17.02 15.61
CA VAL A 85 -16.76 -16.54 16.42
C VAL A 85 -16.24 -17.64 17.34
N VAL A 86 -17.12 -18.40 17.99
CA VAL A 86 -16.72 -19.52 18.85
C VAL A 86 -15.96 -20.59 18.07
N ILE A 87 -16.44 -20.95 16.87
CA ILE A 87 -15.74 -21.91 15.99
C ILE A 87 -14.35 -21.38 15.59
N ILE A 88 -14.26 -20.11 15.19
CA ILE A 88 -12.98 -19.47 14.83
C ILE A 88 -12.02 -19.48 16.02
N LEU A 89 -12.48 -19.13 17.22
CA LEU A 89 -11.67 -19.13 18.44
C LEU A 89 -11.22 -20.54 18.84
N LEU A 90 -12.08 -21.53 18.67
CA LEU A 90 -11.74 -22.94 18.91
C LEU A 90 -10.61 -23.40 17.98
N ILE A 91 -10.73 -23.12 16.67
CA ILE A 91 -9.70 -23.44 15.69
C ILE A 91 -8.40 -22.67 16.02
N ALA A 92 -8.50 -21.37 16.32
CA ALA A 92 -7.35 -20.54 16.67
C ALA A 92 -6.64 -21.02 17.96
N ALA A 93 -7.38 -21.51 18.95
CA ALA A 93 -6.84 -22.05 20.18
C ALA A 93 -6.14 -23.40 19.95
N LEU A 94 -6.73 -24.30 19.15
CA LEU A 94 -6.15 -25.59 18.81
C LEU A 94 -4.82 -25.44 18.05
N PHE A 95 -4.73 -24.45 17.17
CA PHE A 95 -3.53 -24.15 16.38
C PHE A 95 -2.75 -22.93 16.90
N TYR A 96 -2.89 -22.59 18.18
CA TYR A 96 -2.34 -21.34 18.74
C TYR A 96 -0.83 -21.21 18.50
N LYS A 97 -0.06 -22.30 18.64
CA LYS A 97 1.39 -22.28 18.43
C LYS A 97 1.76 -22.01 16.97
N ASP A 98 1.04 -22.60 16.03
CA ASP A 98 1.27 -22.41 14.60
C ASP A 98 0.86 -21.00 14.18
N TYR A 99 -0.31 -20.53 14.62
CA TYR A 99 -0.77 -19.16 14.35
C TYR A 99 0.13 -18.10 15.01
N ALA A 100 0.56 -18.29 16.26
CA ALA A 100 1.44 -17.35 16.95
C ALA A 100 2.81 -17.26 16.27
N SER A 101 3.37 -18.38 15.82
CA SER A 101 4.62 -18.41 15.06
C SER A 101 4.46 -17.71 13.70
N LEU A 102 3.40 -18.05 12.95
CA LEU A 102 3.12 -17.46 11.64
C LEU A 102 2.86 -15.95 11.72
N ILE A 103 2.08 -15.48 12.69
CA ILE A 103 1.79 -14.04 12.86
C ILE A 103 3.03 -13.29 13.35
N ARG A 104 3.84 -13.90 14.23
CA ARG A 104 5.07 -13.25 14.75
C ARG A 104 6.14 -13.11 13.67
N ASN A 105 6.33 -14.14 12.83
CA ASN A 105 7.32 -14.13 11.75
C ASN A 105 6.83 -13.42 10.47
N ASN A 106 5.53 -13.43 10.21
CA ASN A 106 4.93 -12.87 8.99
C ASN A 106 3.85 -11.84 9.32
N LYS A 107 4.18 -10.83 10.13
CA LYS A 107 3.27 -9.71 10.44
C LYS A 107 2.71 -9.03 9.20
N SER A 108 3.43 -9.07 8.08
CA SER A 108 2.99 -8.59 6.76
C SER A 108 1.82 -9.39 6.16
N MET A 109 1.71 -10.69 6.45
CA MET A 109 0.62 -11.54 5.93
C MET A 109 -0.72 -11.23 6.60
N VAL A 110 -0.73 -10.80 7.86
CA VAL A 110 -1.97 -10.34 8.51
C VAL A 110 -2.52 -9.10 7.79
N LYS A 111 -1.63 -8.24 7.27
CA LYS A 111 -1.95 -7.09 6.41
C LYS A 111 -2.26 -7.45 4.96
N MET A 112 -2.45 -8.73 4.64
CA MET A 112 -2.92 -9.22 3.34
C MET A 112 -4.37 -9.75 3.39
N LEU A 113 -4.98 -9.86 4.59
CA LEU A 113 -6.38 -10.25 4.73
C LEU A 113 -7.37 -9.13 4.31
N THR A 114 -7.89 -9.22 3.09
CA THR A 114 -9.05 -8.44 2.66
C THR A 114 -10.33 -8.99 3.32
N PRO A 115 -11.23 -8.15 3.86
CA PRO A 115 -11.33 -6.69 3.71
C PRO A 115 -10.79 -5.87 4.90
N SER A 116 -10.27 -6.50 5.95
CA SER A 116 -9.80 -5.82 7.17
C SER A 116 -8.69 -4.81 6.90
N ASN A 117 -7.82 -5.04 5.92
CA ASN A 117 -6.73 -4.11 5.59
C ASN A 117 -7.23 -2.81 4.98
N PHE A 118 -8.24 -2.90 4.10
CA PHE A 118 -8.83 -1.72 3.48
C PHE A 118 -9.53 -0.85 4.53
N VAL A 119 -10.27 -1.47 5.46
CA VAL A 119 -10.99 -0.75 6.52
C VAL A 119 -10.01 -0.13 7.52
N SER A 120 -9.02 -0.89 7.99
CA SER A 120 -8.02 -0.38 8.94
C SER A 120 -7.11 0.68 8.32
N GLY A 121 -6.67 0.48 7.07
CA GLY A 121 -5.88 1.47 6.31
C GLY A 121 -6.66 2.75 6.05
N SER A 122 -7.94 2.66 5.66
CA SER A 122 -8.79 3.85 5.47
C SER A 122 -9.06 4.58 6.78
N PHE A 123 -9.27 3.84 7.88
CA PHE A 123 -9.47 4.43 9.21
C PHE A 123 -8.20 5.13 9.71
N GLN A 124 -7.02 4.51 9.52
CA GLN A 124 -5.75 5.09 9.93
C GLN A 124 -5.38 6.31 9.08
N PHE A 125 -5.64 6.27 7.76
CA PHE A 125 -5.49 7.42 6.88
C PHE A 125 -6.44 8.56 7.28
N ALA A 126 -7.73 8.27 7.52
CA ALA A 126 -8.68 9.27 8.00
C ALA A 126 -8.23 9.85 9.35
N LYS A 127 -7.80 9.01 10.29
CA LYS A 127 -7.28 9.48 11.58
C LYS A 127 -6.06 10.37 11.39
N HIS A 128 -5.12 10.01 10.52
CA HIS A 128 -3.93 10.83 10.28
C HIS A 128 -4.29 12.16 9.60
N LYS A 129 -5.10 12.12 8.53
CA LYS A 129 -5.59 13.30 7.80
C LYS A 129 -6.36 14.27 8.70
N TYR A 130 -7.23 13.76 9.57
CA TYR A 130 -8.11 14.60 10.40
C TYR A 130 -7.55 14.93 11.78
N PHE A 131 -6.70 14.09 12.38
CA PHE A 131 -6.13 14.33 13.72
C PHE A 131 -4.66 14.74 13.73
N ALA A 132 -3.85 14.44 12.70
CA ALA A 132 -2.46 14.89 12.63
C ALA A 132 -2.30 16.27 11.98
N SER A 133 -3.35 16.80 11.35
CA SER A 133 -3.32 18.08 10.64
C SER A 133 -3.25 19.33 11.52
N ASN A 134 -3.15 19.18 12.85
CA ASN A 134 -3.09 20.29 13.80
C ASN A 134 -1.72 20.47 14.45
N MET A 135 -0.66 19.87 13.90
CA MET A 135 0.71 20.18 14.33
C MET A 135 1.14 21.54 13.78
N SER A 136 1.59 22.42 14.68
CA SER A 136 2.21 23.69 14.34
C SER A 136 3.43 23.45 13.45
N LEU A 137 3.60 24.27 12.40
CA LEU A 137 4.79 24.26 11.55
C LEU A 137 6.04 24.43 12.42
N VAL A 138 6.88 23.40 12.50
CA VAL A 138 8.18 23.48 13.18
C VAL A 138 9.20 24.03 12.19
N THR A 139 9.73 25.22 12.45
CA THR A 139 10.83 25.80 11.68
C THR A 139 12.16 25.21 12.15
N ILE A 140 13.04 24.87 11.21
CA ILE A 140 14.36 24.29 11.46
C ILE A 140 15.38 25.07 10.65
N GLY A 141 16.56 25.35 11.22
CA GLY A 141 17.67 26.00 10.52
C GLY A 141 17.57 27.54 10.43
N GLU A 142 16.95 28.17 11.42
CA GLU A 142 16.86 29.65 11.49
C GLU A 142 18.23 30.32 11.71
N ASP A 143 19.21 29.58 12.21
CA ASP A 143 20.60 29.97 12.42
C ASP A 143 21.52 29.64 11.23
N ALA A 144 20.97 29.10 10.14
CA ALA A 144 21.76 28.67 8.98
C ALA A 144 22.31 29.87 8.20
N HIS A 145 23.62 30.09 8.31
CA HIS A 145 24.36 31.10 7.56
C HIS A 145 25.43 30.48 6.67
N LYS A 146 25.81 31.20 5.59
CA LYS A 146 26.90 30.77 4.71
C LYS A 146 28.22 30.79 5.49
N GLY A 147 28.88 29.64 5.55
CA GLY A 147 30.20 29.53 6.15
C GLY A 147 31.27 30.33 5.39
N PRO A 148 32.41 30.63 6.04
CA PRO A 148 33.48 31.46 5.48
C PRO A 148 34.05 30.93 4.16
N LEU A 149 34.03 29.60 3.95
CA LEU A 149 34.48 28.95 2.71
C LEU A 149 33.65 29.35 1.49
N ILE A 150 32.32 29.44 1.62
CA ILE A 150 31.43 29.82 0.51
C ILE A 150 31.41 31.34 0.37
N SER A 151 31.44 32.07 1.49
CA SER A 151 31.45 33.53 1.49
C SER A 151 32.73 34.12 0.87
N GLY A 152 33.85 33.40 0.92
CA GLY A 152 35.11 33.80 0.29
C GLY A 152 35.25 33.44 -1.18
N GLN A 153 34.32 32.71 -1.80
CA GLN A 153 34.41 32.35 -3.22
C GLN A 153 33.86 33.45 -4.12
N GLN A 154 34.66 33.88 -5.11
CA GLN A 154 34.23 34.87 -6.10
C GLN A 154 33.30 34.29 -7.18
N LYS A 155 33.37 32.98 -7.44
CA LYS A 155 32.48 32.29 -8.38
C LYS A 155 31.26 31.73 -7.66
N LYS A 156 30.09 31.83 -8.28
CA LYS A 156 28.86 31.23 -7.76
C LYS A 156 28.93 29.70 -7.84
N THR A 157 28.58 29.02 -6.76
CA THR A 157 28.46 27.55 -6.71
C THR A 157 27.06 27.14 -7.17
N LEU A 158 26.98 26.34 -8.23
CA LEU A 158 25.73 25.72 -8.70
C LEU A 158 25.72 24.26 -8.30
N VAL A 159 24.68 23.84 -7.57
CA VAL A 159 24.43 22.44 -7.21
C VAL A 159 23.16 22.00 -7.90
N ILE A 160 23.23 20.88 -8.62
CA ILE A 160 22.09 20.24 -9.27
C ILE A 160 21.83 18.93 -8.53
N VAL A 161 20.64 18.81 -7.95
CA VAL A 161 20.20 17.57 -7.28
C VAL A 161 19.19 16.89 -8.20
N VAL A 162 19.50 15.67 -8.62
CA VAL A 162 18.62 14.84 -9.44
C VAL A 162 18.05 13.74 -8.55
N VAL A 163 16.73 13.75 -8.35
CA VAL A 163 16.02 12.72 -7.57
C VAL A 163 15.47 11.67 -8.53
N GLY A 164 15.99 10.46 -8.46
CA GLY A 164 15.49 9.33 -9.25
C GLY A 164 14.20 8.76 -8.66
N GLU A 165 13.38 8.14 -9.51
CA GLU A 165 12.07 7.59 -9.10
C GLU A 165 12.16 6.08 -8.79
N THR A 166 12.35 5.24 -9.81
CA THR A 166 12.32 3.76 -9.65
C THR A 166 13.64 3.08 -10.03
N ALA A 167 14.70 3.85 -10.21
CA ALA A 167 16.00 3.33 -10.60
C ALA A 167 16.63 2.52 -9.45
N ARG A 168 16.90 1.23 -9.68
CA ARG A 168 17.47 0.31 -8.69
C ARG A 168 18.94 0.05 -8.95
N ALA A 169 19.76 0.07 -7.90
CA ALA A 169 21.21 -0.11 -7.97
C ALA A 169 21.64 -1.42 -8.65
N GLU A 170 20.87 -2.51 -8.48
CA GLU A 170 21.13 -3.82 -9.09
C GLU A 170 21.22 -3.78 -10.62
N ASN A 171 20.52 -2.84 -11.27
CA ASN A 171 20.47 -2.71 -12.72
C ASN A 171 21.43 -1.63 -13.26
N PHE A 172 22.36 -1.13 -12.44
CA PHE A 172 23.36 -0.14 -12.87
C PHE A 172 24.66 -0.82 -13.29
N SER A 173 25.09 -0.58 -14.53
CA SER A 173 26.36 -1.10 -15.03
C SER A 173 27.57 -0.57 -14.25
N LEU A 174 27.44 0.62 -13.64
CA LEU A 174 28.45 1.19 -12.73
C LEU A 174 28.60 0.39 -11.43
N GLY A 175 27.56 -0.35 -11.03
CA GLY A 175 27.54 -1.25 -9.88
C GLY A 175 27.99 -2.68 -10.18
N GLY A 176 28.23 -3.03 -11.45
CA GLY A 176 28.61 -4.38 -11.87
C GLY A 176 27.53 -5.16 -12.62
N TYR A 177 26.42 -4.52 -13.01
CA TYR A 177 25.40 -5.15 -13.85
C TYR A 177 25.96 -5.53 -15.23
N GLU A 178 25.63 -6.73 -15.71
CA GLU A 178 26.19 -7.30 -16.95
C GLU A 178 25.88 -6.48 -18.20
N ARG A 179 24.70 -5.83 -18.26
CA ARG A 179 24.32 -4.99 -19.39
C ARG A 179 24.78 -3.56 -19.16
N GLU A 180 25.28 -2.91 -20.21
CA GLU A 180 25.78 -1.54 -20.14
C GLU A 180 24.64 -0.50 -20.12
N THR A 181 24.00 -0.33 -18.96
CA THR A 181 22.86 0.59 -18.76
C THR A 181 23.28 2.06 -18.57
N ASN A 182 24.52 2.35 -18.18
CA ASN A 182 25.00 3.70 -17.90
C ASN A 182 26.22 4.09 -18.78
N SER A 183 26.20 3.76 -20.07
CA SER A 183 27.34 3.97 -20.99
C SER A 183 27.85 5.41 -21.07
N ARG A 184 26.97 6.41 -20.94
CA ARG A 184 27.34 7.83 -20.95
C ARG A 184 28.05 8.27 -19.68
N LEU A 185 27.55 7.83 -18.52
CA LEU A 185 28.13 8.17 -17.22
C LEU A 185 29.47 7.49 -17.01
N LYS A 186 29.65 6.27 -17.53
CA LYS A 186 30.94 5.55 -17.51
C LYS A 186 32.08 6.28 -18.24
N LYS A 187 31.75 7.14 -19.21
CA LYS A 187 32.72 7.97 -19.94
C LYS A 187 33.09 9.27 -19.23
N GLN A 188 32.44 9.56 -18.10
CA GLN A 188 32.65 10.76 -17.30
C GLN A 188 33.39 10.39 -16.00
N ASP A 189 34.07 11.36 -15.41
CA ASP A 189 34.74 11.20 -14.12
C ASP A 189 33.71 11.31 -12.98
N VAL A 190 32.95 10.23 -12.79
CA VAL A 190 31.83 10.16 -11.82
C VAL A 190 32.16 9.23 -10.64
N THR A 191 31.84 9.69 -9.44
CA THR A 191 31.92 8.86 -8.22
C THR A 191 30.61 8.08 -8.06
N TYR A 192 30.70 6.75 -8.15
CA TYR A 192 29.56 5.86 -7.93
C TYR A 192 29.57 5.26 -6.51
N PHE A 193 28.48 5.44 -5.78
CA PHE A 193 28.29 4.89 -4.43
C PHE A 193 27.62 3.52 -4.52
N LYS A 194 28.39 2.45 -4.25
CA LYS A 194 27.91 1.06 -4.40
C LYS A 194 26.98 0.59 -3.26
N ASN A 195 27.13 1.14 -2.06
CA ASN A 195 26.37 0.74 -0.88
C ASN A 195 25.41 1.85 -0.48
N THR A 196 24.22 1.85 -1.07
CA THR A 196 23.11 2.77 -0.74
C THR A 196 21.81 2.00 -0.60
N SER A 197 20.94 2.42 0.32
CA SER A 197 19.63 1.81 0.58
C SER A 197 18.59 2.89 0.86
N SER A 198 17.34 2.64 0.44
CA SER A 198 16.16 3.49 0.63
C SER A 198 15.12 2.84 1.54
#